data_AF-A0A9D1WXS7-F1
#
_entry.id   AF-A0A9D1WXS7-F1
#
_cell.length_a   1.000
_cell.length_b   1.000
_cell.length_c   1.000
_cell.angle_alpha   90.00
_cell.angle_beta   90.00
_cell.angle_gamma   90.00
#
_symmetry.space_group_name_H-M   'P 1'
#
loop_
_entity.id
_entity.type
_entity.pdbx_description
1 polymer ?
#
loop_
_entity_poly.entity_id
_entity_poly.type
_entity_poly.pdbx_seq_one_letter_code
_entity_poly.pdbx_strand_id
1 'polypeptide(L)'
;MFDNFDFSNFWEESVYSRKEYISDPPSDELIASVEQELGYKLPASYIWLMKQHNGGIPFNTCFPVSKPTSWADNHIAITGIFGIGREKAYSLCGELGSQFMIDEWGYPAVGVAICDCPSAGHDMVFLDYRECGPDGEPKVVYIDQEYNYKITPLADNFEEFIRGLVNEEDFYS
;
A
#
# COMPACT_ATOMS: atom_id res chain seq x y z
N MET A 1 -13.49 -13.66 0.28
CA MET A 1 -12.48 -12.57 0.25
C MET A 1 -11.39 -13.00 1.20
N PHE A 2 -10.14 -13.08 0.75
CA PHE A 2 -9.05 -13.69 1.54
C PHE A 2 -9.38 -15.09 2.09
N ASP A 3 -10.04 -15.93 1.28
CA ASP A 3 -10.44 -17.27 1.71
C ASP A 3 -9.22 -18.08 2.18
N ASN A 4 -9.33 -18.70 3.36
CA ASN A 4 -8.27 -19.47 4.02
C ASN A 4 -6.96 -18.71 4.32
N PHE A 5 -6.98 -17.37 4.37
CA PHE A 5 -5.84 -16.59 4.86
C PHE A 5 -5.95 -16.36 6.37
N ASP A 6 -4.86 -16.62 7.11
CA ASP A 6 -4.80 -16.41 8.55
C ASP A 6 -4.26 -15.01 8.89
N PHE A 7 -5.11 -14.16 9.46
CA PHE A 7 -4.73 -12.80 9.88
C PHE A 7 -4.30 -12.71 11.36
N SER A 8 -4.25 -13.82 12.11
CA SER A 8 -4.05 -13.79 13.57
C SER A 8 -2.76 -13.12 14.01
N ASN A 9 -1.71 -13.17 13.19
CA ASN A 9 -0.44 -12.46 13.40
C ASN A 9 -0.06 -11.65 12.16
N PHE A 10 -1.03 -11.02 11.52
CA PHE A 10 -0.75 -10.21 10.34
C PHE A 10 -0.20 -8.83 10.70
N TRP A 11 -0.74 -8.16 11.72
CA TRP A 11 -0.36 -6.80 12.11
C TRP A 11 0.61 -6.77 13.29
N GLU A 12 1.68 -5.99 13.19
CA GLU A 12 2.56 -5.65 14.29
C GLU A 12 1.87 -4.62 15.21
N GLU A 13 1.69 -5.01 16.47
CA GLU A 13 1.18 -4.10 17.49
C GLU A 13 2.31 -3.26 18.11
N SER A 14 2.51 -2.05 17.57
CA SER A 14 3.44 -1.07 18.15
C SER A 14 2.77 0.26 18.45
N VAL A 15 3.31 1.00 19.42
CA VAL A 15 2.84 2.36 19.77
C VAL A 15 2.97 3.28 18.56
N TYR A 16 4.02 3.09 17.76
CA TYR A 16 4.25 3.82 16.52
C TYR A 16 3.17 3.52 15.48
N SER A 17 2.91 2.23 15.19
CA SER A 17 1.85 1.79 14.27
C SER A 17 0.49 2.39 14.65
N ARG A 18 0.11 2.32 15.94
CA ARG A 18 -1.14 2.91 16.47
C ARG A 18 -1.21 4.42 16.29
N LYS A 19 -0.10 5.13 16.48
CA LYS A 19 -0.05 6.59 16.37
C LYS A 19 -0.14 7.05 14.91
N GLU A 20 0.66 6.46 14.04
CA GLU A 20 0.92 7.01 12.70
C GLU A 20 0.08 6.38 11.59
N TYR A 21 -0.41 5.14 11.75
CA TYR A 21 -1.12 4.40 10.69
C TYR A 21 -2.57 4.08 11.04
N ILE A 22 -2.80 3.55 12.25
CA ILE A 22 -4.07 2.91 12.57
C ILE A 22 -5.14 3.95 12.88
N SER A 23 -6.21 3.92 12.10
CA SER A 23 -7.47 4.66 12.33
C SER A 23 -8.59 3.72 12.77
N ASP A 24 -9.72 4.30 13.18
CA ASP A 24 -10.95 3.53 13.37
C ASP A 24 -11.40 2.88 12.03
N PRO A 25 -12.11 1.74 12.07
CA PRO A 25 -12.66 1.11 10.87
C PRO A 25 -13.48 2.11 10.04
N PRO A 26 -13.25 2.20 8.72
CA PRO A 26 -13.87 3.22 7.91
C PRO A 26 -15.36 2.90 7.67
N SER A 27 -16.20 3.93 7.79
CA SER A 27 -17.62 3.82 7.39
C SER A 27 -17.77 3.87 5.88
N ASP A 28 -18.93 3.45 5.37
CA ASP A 28 -19.23 3.50 3.93
C ASP A 28 -19.21 4.93 3.39
N GLU A 29 -19.63 5.92 4.19
CA GLU A 29 -19.56 7.34 3.84
C GLU A 29 -18.11 7.84 3.76
N LEU A 30 -17.25 7.42 4.69
CA LEU A 30 -15.83 7.77 4.66
C LEU A 30 -15.16 7.17 3.42
N ILE A 31 -15.43 5.90 3.12
CA ILE A 31 -14.93 5.22 1.91
C ILE A 31 -15.35 6.00 0.66
N ALA A 32 -16.65 6.27 0.49
CA ALA A 32 -17.15 7.00 -0.67
C ALA A 32 -16.53 8.39 -0.80
N SER A 33 -16.32 9.09 0.32
CA SER A 33 -15.66 10.40 0.34
C SER A 33 -14.18 10.31 -0.04
N VAL A 34 -13.44 9.29 0.40
CA VAL A 34 -12.03 9.07 0.02
C VAL A 34 -11.91 8.70 -1.46
N GLU A 35 -12.76 7.79 -1.96
CA GLU A 35 -12.81 7.46 -3.40
C GLU A 35 -13.10 8.68 -4.26
N GLN A 36 -14.03 9.54 -3.83
CA GLN A 36 -14.36 10.78 -4.55
C GLN A 36 -13.18 11.75 -4.59
N GLU A 37 -12.42 11.88 -3.50
CA GLU A 37 -11.26 12.77 -3.43
C GLU A 37 -10.11 12.27 -4.28
N LEU A 38 -9.82 10.97 -4.22
CA LEU A 38 -8.75 10.34 -5.01
C LEU A 38 -9.12 10.21 -6.49
N GLY A 39 -10.42 10.14 -6.81
CA GLY A 39 -10.92 9.90 -8.16
C GLY A 39 -10.86 8.42 -8.60
N TYR A 40 -10.72 7.49 -7.65
CA TYR A 40 -10.59 6.05 -7.90
C TYR A 40 -11.49 5.24 -6.98
N LYS A 41 -12.08 4.17 -7.51
CA LYS A 41 -12.74 3.13 -6.70
C LYS A 41 -11.70 2.23 -6.07
N LEU A 42 -11.77 2.07 -4.75
CA LEU A 42 -10.83 1.21 -4.05
C LEU A 42 -11.17 -0.27 -4.29
N PRO A 43 -10.16 -1.16 -4.38
CA PRO A 43 -10.40 -2.59 -4.53
C PRO A 43 -11.26 -3.12 -3.38
N ALA A 44 -12.18 -4.04 -3.68
CA ALA A 44 -13.04 -4.64 -2.66
C ALA A 44 -12.23 -5.36 -1.57
N SER A 45 -11.10 -5.97 -1.94
CA SER A 45 -10.15 -6.61 -1.02
C SER A 45 -9.47 -5.59 -0.10
N TYR A 46 -9.13 -4.40 -0.60
CA TYR A 46 -8.58 -3.31 0.20
C TYR A 46 -9.57 -2.83 1.24
N ILE A 47 -10.80 -2.49 0.82
CA ILE A 47 -11.87 -2.06 1.71
C ILE A 47 -12.16 -3.13 2.78
N TRP A 48 -12.21 -4.40 2.38
CA TRP A 48 -12.46 -5.50 3.31
C TRP A 48 -11.41 -5.55 4.42
N LEU A 49 -10.12 -5.45 4.07
CA LEU A 49 -9.01 -5.47 5.04
C LEU A 49 -9.08 -4.26 5.97
N MET A 50 -9.30 -3.07 5.42
CA MET A 50 -9.37 -1.82 6.18
C MET A 50 -10.55 -1.75 7.14
N LYS A 51 -11.66 -2.45 6.83
CA LYS A 51 -12.79 -2.63 7.77
C LYS A 51 -12.45 -3.53 8.96
N GLN A 52 -11.46 -4.42 8.83
CA GLN A 52 -10.97 -5.22 9.96
C GLN A 52 -9.92 -4.46 10.76
N HIS A 53 -9.01 -3.77 10.07
CA HIS A 53 -7.90 -3.02 10.65
C HIS A 53 -7.45 -1.91 9.69
N ASN A 54 -7.77 -0.66 10.01
CA ASN A 54 -7.67 0.45 9.07
C ASN A 54 -6.26 1.07 9.04
N GLY A 55 -5.38 0.43 8.28
CA GLY A 55 -3.96 0.77 8.18
C GLY A 55 -3.14 0.09 9.28
N GLY A 56 -1.82 0.05 9.14
CA GLY A 56 -0.91 -0.54 10.11
C GLY A 56 0.36 -1.09 9.50
N ILE A 57 1.22 -1.65 10.35
CA ILE A 57 2.47 -2.30 9.95
C ILE A 57 2.21 -3.81 9.95
N PRO A 58 2.38 -4.54 8.84
CA PRO A 58 2.29 -6.00 8.85
C PRO A 58 3.57 -6.64 9.42
N PHE A 59 3.47 -7.84 9.99
CA PHE A 59 4.65 -8.61 10.42
C PHE A 59 5.51 -9.07 9.23
N ASN A 60 4.87 -9.42 8.12
CA ASN A 60 5.54 -9.74 6.87
C ASN A 60 5.58 -8.48 6.01
N THR A 61 6.77 -7.94 5.81
CA THR A 61 6.98 -6.63 5.17
C THR A 61 7.68 -6.71 3.82
N CYS A 62 8.10 -7.91 3.38
CA CYS A 62 8.82 -8.07 2.12
C CYS A 62 7.94 -8.71 1.04
N PHE A 63 8.13 -8.27 -0.20
CA PHE A 63 7.48 -8.87 -1.37
C PHE A 63 8.55 -9.29 -2.40
N PRO A 64 8.59 -10.57 -2.81
CA PRO A 64 9.61 -11.06 -3.73
C PRO A 64 9.44 -10.47 -5.14
N VAL A 65 10.56 -10.08 -5.75
CA VAL A 65 10.60 -9.62 -7.16
C VAL A 65 11.69 -10.35 -7.93
N SER A 66 11.47 -10.54 -9.23
CA SER A 66 12.41 -11.25 -10.11
C SER A 66 13.51 -10.35 -10.70
N LYS A 67 13.42 -9.03 -10.50
CA LYS A 67 14.35 -8.04 -11.02
C LYS A 67 14.82 -7.11 -9.89
N PRO A 68 16.11 -6.74 -9.85
CA PRO A 68 16.62 -5.79 -8.87
C PRO A 68 15.90 -4.43 -8.90
N THR A 69 15.78 -3.84 -7.71
CA THR A 69 15.37 -2.46 -7.44
C THR A 69 16.56 -1.66 -6.89
N SER A 70 16.39 -0.37 -6.59
CA SER A 70 17.38 0.39 -5.80
C SER A 70 17.61 -0.20 -4.41
N TRP A 71 16.58 -0.82 -3.83
CA TRP A 71 16.60 -1.38 -2.49
C TRP A 71 17.29 -2.75 -2.40
N ALA A 72 16.87 -3.72 -3.20
CA ALA A 72 17.40 -5.08 -3.16
C ALA A 72 17.31 -5.82 -4.50
N ASP A 73 18.08 -6.91 -4.62
CA ASP A 73 18.19 -7.69 -5.87
C ASP A 73 16.95 -8.55 -6.15
N ASN A 74 16.21 -8.96 -5.12
CA ASN A 74 15.20 -10.01 -5.18
C ASN A 74 13.90 -9.70 -4.41
N HIS A 75 13.76 -8.53 -3.79
CA HIS A 75 12.55 -8.14 -3.07
C HIS A 75 12.39 -6.62 -2.98
N ILE A 76 11.18 -6.18 -2.61
CA ILE A 76 10.93 -4.85 -2.05
C ILE A 76 10.49 -5.00 -0.61
N ALA A 77 10.62 -3.93 0.17
CA ALA A 77 10.11 -3.87 1.54
C ALA A 77 9.09 -2.74 1.68
N ILE A 78 8.05 -2.96 2.46
CA ILE A 78 7.11 -1.92 2.90
C ILE A 78 7.31 -1.64 4.39
N THR A 79 6.98 -0.44 4.84
CA THR A 79 6.98 -0.07 6.26
C THR A 79 5.59 -0.14 6.85
N GLY A 80 4.57 0.28 6.12
CA GLY A 80 3.19 0.04 6.52
C GLY A 80 2.21 0.15 5.37
N ILE A 81 0.98 -0.25 5.65
CA ILE A 81 -0.17 -0.18 4.75
C ILE A 81 -1.03 0.98 5.21
N PHE A 82 -1.40 1.85 4.28
CA PHE A 82 -2.15 3.07 4.58
C PHE A 82 -3.62 2.77 4.91
N GLY A 83 -4.15 3.44 5.94
CA GLY A 83 -5.58 3.39 6.22
C GLY A 83 -6.41 4.22 5.23
N ILE A 84 -7.68 3.85 5.06
CA ILE A 84 -8.69 4.71 4.43
C ILE A 84 -9.03 5.82 5.42
N GLY A 85 -8.60 7.04 5.12
CA GLY A 85 -8.81 8.18 5.98
C GLY A 85 -7.94 9.37 5.60
N ARG A 86 -7.94 10.36 6.49
CA ARG A 86 -7.26 11.67 6.31
C ARG A 86 -6.53 12.16 7.56
N GLU A 87 -6.80 11.54 8.71
CA GLU A 87 -6.34 12.05 10.01
C GLU A 87 -4.91 11.60 10.34
N LYS A 88 -4.52 10.43 9.83
CA LYS A 88 -3.20 9.84 10.05
C LYS A 88 -2.25 10.30 8.96
N ALA A 89 -0.99 10.55 9.32
CA ALA A 89 0.03 10.91 8.33
C ALA A 89 0.12 9.86 7.22
N TYR A 90 0.11 8.58 7.58
CA TYR A 90 0.11 7.42 6.68
C TYR A 90 -1.31 6.88 6.42
N SER A 91 -2.16 7.74 5.88
CA SER A 91 -3.46 7.36 5.33
C SER A 91 -3.57 7.83 3.88
N LEU A 92 -4.51 7.26 3.12
CA LEU A 92 -4.61 7.51 1.67
C LEU A 92 -4.69 9.00 1.31
N CYS A 93 -5.41 9.78 2.12
CA CYS A 93 -5.57 11.24 2.02
C CYS A 93 -4.92 11.98 3.20
N GLY A 94 -3.93 11.35 3.84
CA GLY A 94 -3.15 11.94 4.94
C GLY A 94 -2.06 12.89 4.45
N GLU A 95 -1.28 13.43 5.40
CA GLU A 95 -0.15 14.34 5.13
C GLU A 95 0.85 13.76 4.13
N LEU A 96 1.14 12.46 4.23
CA LEU A 96 2.05 11.72 3.36
C LEU A 96 1.30 10.77 2.40
N GLY A 97 0.04 11.10 2.11
CA GLY A 97 -0.85 10.31 1.26
C GLY A 97 -0.57 10.44 -0.24
N SER A 98 -1.46 9.88 -1.05
CA SER A 98 -1.28 9.76 -2.51
C SER A 98 -1.03 11.10 -3.19
N GLN A 99 -1.82 12.12 -2.86
CA GLN A 99 -1.76 13.43 -3.52
C GLN A 99 -0.45 14.15 -3.20
N PHE A 100 0.04 14.08 -1.95
CA PHE A 100 1.33 14.65 -1.56
C PHE A 100 2.48 14.03 -2.36
N MET A 101 2.48 12.71 -2.50
CA MET A 101 3.55 12.01 -3.23
C MET A 101 3.54 12.32 -4.73
N ILE A 102 2.37 12.57 -5.31
CA ILE A 102 2.24 13.02 -6.70
C ILE A 102 2.68 14.48 -6.86
N ASP A 103 2.14 15.40 -6.07
CA ASP A 103 2.32 16.84 -6.27
C ASP A 103 3.71 17.33 -5.81
N GLU A 104 4.16 16.88 -4.64
CA GLU A 104 5.39 17.39 -4.01
C GLU A 104 6.60 16.50 -4.35
N TRP A 105 6.40 15.19 -4.48
CA TRP A 105 7.48 14.24 -4.80
C TRP A 105 7.53 13.82 -6.27
N GLY A 106 6.60 14.28 -7.09
CA GLY A 106 6.60 14.06 -8.54
C GLY A 106 6.31 12.62 -8.98
N TYR A 107 5.72 11.79 -8.10
CA TYR A 107 5.31 10.44 -8.50
C TYR A 107 4.29 10.50 -9.64
N PRO A 108 4.33 9.55 -10.57
CA PRO A 108 3.38 9.51 -11.67
C PRO A 108 1.96 9.28 -11.12
N ALA A 109 0.99 10.03 -11.62
CA ALA A 109 -0.42 9.92 -11.25
C ALA A 109 -1.07 8.67 -11.87
N VAL A 110 -0.60 7.48 -11.47
CA VAL A 110 -1.09 6.18 -11.95
C VAL A 110 -2.29 5.67 -11.16
N GLY A 111 -2.53 6.24 -9.99
CA GLY A 111 -3.53 5.75 -9.05
C GLY A 111 -3.26 6.17 -7.62
N VAL A 112 -3.38 5.22 -6.70
CA VAL A 112 -3.41 5.45 -5.24
C VAL A 112 -2.18 4.83 -4.58
N ALA A 113 -1.41 5.62 -3.84
CA ALA A 113 -0.34 5.13 -2.98
C ALA A 113 -0.93 4.42 -1.76
N ILE A 114 -0.50 3.19 -1.50
CA ILE A 114 -1.07 2.33 -0.45
C ILE A 114 -0.05 1.85 0.58
N CYS A 115 1.25 1.94 0.29
CA CYS A 115 2.30 1.63 1.26
C CYS A 115 3.46 2.60 1.10
N ASP A 116 4.03 3.00 2.22
CA ASP A 116 5.38 3.55 2.28
C ASP A 116 6.40 2.42 2.42
N CYS A 117 7.65 2.77 2.17
CA CYS A 117 8.78 1.86 2.14
C CYS A 117 9.91 2.44 3.02
N PRO A 118 10.88 1.61 3.47
CA PRO A 118 11.93 2.05 4.40
C PRO A 118 12.84 3.17 3.88
N SER A 119 12.78 3.50 2.59
CA SER A 119 13.58 4.54 1.95
C SER A 119 13.17 5.97 2.29
N ALA A 120 12.14 6.18 3.12
CA ALA A 120 11.59 7.50 3.45
C ALA A 120 11.02 8.25 2.23
N GLY A 121 10.29 7.53 1.37
CA GLY A 121 9.51 8.09 0.25
C GLY A 121 10.23 8.07 -1.11
N HIS A 122 11.48 7.60 -1.17
CA HIS A 122 12.20 7.38 -2.44
C HIS A 122 11.66 6.19 -3.24
N ASP A 123 10.86 5.35 -2.60
CA ASP A 123 10.07 4.33 -3.24
C ASP A 123 8.73 4.12 -2.53
N MET A 124 7.75 3.61 -3.27
CA MET A 124 6.38 3.44 -2.79
C MET A 124 5.64 2.32 -3.53
N VAL A 125 4.59 1.81 -2.90
CA VAL A 125 3.64 0.87 -3.52
C VAL A 125 2.34 1.58 -3.87
N PHE A 126 1.89 1.41 -5.12
CA PHE A 126 0.68 2.00 -5.67
C PHE A 126 -0.29 0.93 -6.18
N LEU A 127 -1.58 1.25 -6.11
CA LEU A 127 -2.61 0.68 -6.98
C LEU A 127 -2.56 1.41 -8.33
N ASP A 128 -2.29 0.67 -9.41
CA ASP A 128 -2.15 1.19 -10.76
C ASP A 128 -3.43 0.97 -11.59
N TYR A 129 -4.12 2.08 -11.90
CA TYR A 129 -5.39 2.08 -12.62
C TYR A 129 -5.23 2.38 -14.11
N ARG A 130 -4.00 2.55 -14.63
CA ARG A 130 -3.78 2.95 -16.03
C ARG A 130 -4.41 2.00 -17.05
N GLU A 131 -4.46 0.71 -16.75
CA GLU A 131 -5.03 -0.31 -17.64
C GLU A 131 -6.55 -0.48 -17.45
N CYS A 132 -7.03 -0.48 -16.20
CA CYS A 132 -8.42 -0.83 -15.88
C CYS A 132 -9.35 0.39 -15.76
N GLY A 133 -8.80 1.62 -15.71
CA GLY A 133 -9.55 2.85 -15.49
C GLY A 133 -9.96 3.04 -14.02
N PRO A 134 -10.52 4.21 -13.66
CA PRO A 134 -10.71 4.60 -12.27
C PRO A 134 -11.71 3.75 -11.48
N ASP A 135 -12.57 3.00 -12.16
CA ASP A 135 -13.59 2.13 -11.55
C ASP A 135 -13.23 0.63 -11.63
N GLY A 136 -12.07 0.27 -12.19
CA GLY A 136 -11.64 -1.11 -12.41
C GLY A 136 -10.88 -1.72 -11.22
N GLU A 137 -10.54 -3.01 -11.33
CA GLU A 137 -9.64 -3.67 -10.38
C GLU A 137 -8.17 -3.36 -10.78
N PRO A 138 -7.42 -2.58 -9.98
CA PRO A 138 -6.06 -2.17 -10.30
C PRO A 138 -5.04 -3.27 -9.96
N LYS A 139 -3.92 -3.24 -10.68
CA LYS A 139 -2.73 -4.01 -10.31
C LYS A 139 -1.99 -3.32 -9.16
N VAL A 140 -1.14 -4.06 -8.46
CA VAL A 140 -0.22 -3.47 -7.47
C VAL A 140 1.15 -3.30 -8.10
N VAL A 141 1.73 -2.11 -7.97
CA VAL A 141 3.04 -1.78 -8.52
C VAL A 141 3.93 -1.12 -7.49
N TYR A 142 5.23 -1.36 -7.60
CA TYR A 142 6.28 -0.63 -6.90
C TYR A 142 6.84 0.45 -7.82
N ILE A 143 7.03 1.66 -7.32
CA ILE A 143 7.58 2.80 -8.06
C ILE A 143 8.83 3.29 -7.35
N ASP A 144 9.95 3.30 -8.08
CA ASP A 144 11.27 3.62 -7.58
C ASP A 144 11.73 4.98 -8.15
N GLN A 145 11.74 6.01 -7.30
CA GLN A 145 12.13 7.37 -7.70
C GLN A 145 13.59 7.42 -8.16
N GLU A 146 14.49 6.70 -7.48
CA GLU A 146 15.92 6.69 -7.81
C GLU A 146 16.20 6.07 -9.18
N TYR A 147 15.31 5.19 -9.64
CA TYR A 147 15.32 4.61 -10.99
C TYR A 147 14.41 5.35 -11.98
N ASN A 148 14.29 6.68 -11.85
CA ASN A 148 13.49 7.53 -12.72
C ASN A 148 12.01 7.08 -12.75
N TYR A 149 11.45 6.88 -11.56
CA TYR A 149 10.06 6.42 -11.34
C TYR A 149 9.76 5.12 -12.09
N LYS A 150 10.71 4.18 -12.10
CA LYS A 150 10.51 2.87 -12.74
C LYS A 150 9.37 2.13 -12.05
N ILE A 151 8.36 1.78 -12.84
CA ILE A 151 7.18 1.04 -12.37
C ILE A 151 7.42 -0.45 -12.55
N THR A 152 7.38 -1.20 -11.45
CA THR A 152 7.58 -2.64 -11.40
C THR A 152 6.28 -3.31 -10.92
N PRO A 153 5.62 -4.14 -11.74
CA PRO A 153 4.44 -4.90 -11.30
C PRO A 153 4.79 -5.86 -10.16
N LEU A 154 3.93 -5.89 -9.14
CA LEU A 154 4.06 -6.79 -7.99
C LEU A 154 3.00 -7.89 -8.03
N ALA A 155 1.72 -7.53 -8.22
CA ALA A 155 0.60 -8.48 -8.21
C ALA A 155 -0.54 -8.00 -9.11
N ASP A 156 -1.41 -8.92 -9.56
CA ASP A 156 -2.52 -8.59 -10.44
C ASP A 156 -3.69 -7.91 -9.72
N ASN A 157 -3.74 -8.02 -8.38
CA ASN A 157 -4.71 -7.36 -7.51
C ASN A 157 -4.16 -7.22 -6.08
N PHE A 158 -4.87 -6.46 -5.23
CA PHE A 158 -4.44 -6.23 -3.85
C PHE A 158 -4.48 -7.49 -2.97
N GLU A 159 -5.42 -8.42 -3.20
CA GLU A 159 -5.48 -9.67 -2.43
C GLU A 159 -4.23 -10.52 -2.64
N GLU A 160 -3.78 -10.67 -3.89
CA GLU A 160 -2.54 -11.36 -4.22
C GLU A 160 -1.30 -10.68 -3.63
N PHE A 161 -1.26 -9.35 -3.62
CA PHE A 161 -0.16 -8.61 -2.99
C PHE A 161 -0.04 -8.93 -1.50
N ILE A 162 -1.14 -8.84 -0.75
CA ILE A 162 -1.16 -9.14 0.68
C ILE A 162 -0.78 -10.60 0.98
N ARG A 163 -1.23 -11.54 0.13
CA ARG A 163 -0.86 -12.96 0.26
C ARG A 163 0.61 -13.25 -0.05
N GLY A 164 1.23 -12.42 -0.89
CA GLY A 164 2.64 -12.57 -1.28
C GLY A 164 3.63 -11.92 -0.31
N LEU A 165 3.16 -11.26 0.74
CA LEU A 165 4.03 -10.72 1.79
C LEU A 165 4.67 -11.85 2.61
N VAL A 166 6.00 -11.85 2.65
CA VAL A 166 6.83 -12.81 3.39
C VAL A 166 7.69 -12.12 4.43
N ASN A 167 8.29 -12.90 5.32
CA ASN A 167 9.14 -12.36 6.38
C ASN A 167 10.49 -11.93 5.79
N GLU A 168 11.09 -10.88 6.34
CA GLU A 168 12.42 -10.43 5.91
C GLU A 168 13.51 -11.49 6.12
N GLU A 169 13.37 -12.34 7.13
CA GLU A 169 14.32 -13.43 7.45
C GLU A 169 14.49 -14.42 6.29
N ASP A 170 13.46 -14.58 5.43
CA ASP A 170 13.51 -15.48 4.27
C ASP A 170 14.56 -15.04 3.24
N PHE A 171 14.98 -13.77 3.25
CA PHE A 171 15.97 -13.21 2.31
C PHE A 171 17.40 -13.15 2.85
N TYR A 172 17.60 -13.40 4.15
CA TYR A 172 18.91 -13.34 4.80
C TYR A 172 19.46 -14.74 5.16
N SER A 173 18.86 -15.80 4.59
CA SER A 173 19.22 -17.21 4.83
C SER A 173 20.25 -17.79 3.86
#